data_AF-A0A1J7JW64-F1
#
_entry.id   AF-A0A1J7JW64-F1
#
_cell.length_a   1.000
_cell.length_b   1.000
_cell.length_c   1.000
_cell.angle_alpha   90.00
_cell.angle_beta   90.00
_cell.angle_gamma   90.00
#
_symmetry.space_group_name_H-M   'P 1'
#
loop_
_entity.id
_entity.type
_entity.pdbx_description
1 polymer ?
#
loop_
_entity_poly.entity_id
_entity_poly.type
_entity_poly.pdbx_seq_one_letter_code
_entity_poly.pdbx_strand_id
1 'polypeptide(L)'
;MAPQHIEDIELPAYSANPDPHKPAAQQPPPSPSPVPVPVPAAAGESSNNPPPPPSRSKLHKLAGPLSLLLGAGITASTTYALVARVQHLIATAAVDSDPKTWISAARTQVYDPCYLGCANDCDDPNYAWNACQRTVQLVADGGSCDANRMWNWAERYPQSCLAAAGDVLRAEALERLKQSYRNQLAIIILTILGGLVGGSIVYCLVRSWAEKRDKAAVLARSRPPPYRSKAPGAGRRRIKLMVAAFVGLFGRRAAAYACVGHDQAADQFFVSPNGTVAGVVHGWFSNCYDTTFCYNMCSTSCRDTGGGGTSCSESCTPYCYTVTSTDKAPWQFVADVAGRVKTCGFRLVDKVEVPVTVRVANANIEKNYWVTIAVNGYNVTRGDETDEGVLCLHQIGG
;
A
#
# COMPACT_ATOMS: atom_id res chain seq x y z
N MET A 1 -42.77 36.83 28.08
CA MET A 1 -42.78 35.56 27.31
C MET A 1 -41.77 34.64 27.98
N ALA A 2 -42.25 33.57 28.61
CA ALA A 2 -41.41 32.57 29.29
C ALA A 2 -40.88 31.55 28.26
N PRO A 3 -39.66 31.02 28.44
CA PRO A 3 -39.12 30.00 27.55
C PRO A 3 -39.84 28.66 27.78
N GLN A 4 -40.28 28.04 26.68
CA GLN A 4 -40.92 26.73 26.70
C GLN A 4 -39.88 25.64 26.95
N HIS A 5 -40.25 24.74 27.87
CA HIS A 5 -39.56 23.52 28.24
C HIS A 5 -39.58 22.57 27.03
N ILE A 6 -38.40 22.22 26.51
CA ILE A 6 -38.25 21.18 25.48
C ILE A 6 -38.27 19.85 26.22
N GLU A 7 -39.25 19.00 25.92
CA GLU A 7 -39.30 17.62 26.40
C GLU A 7 -38.22 16.79 25.70
N ASP A 8 -37.44 16.06 26.49
CA ASP A 8 -36.44 15.10 26.03
C ASP A 8 -37.14 13.98 25.26
N ILE A 9 -36.85 13.89 23.96
CA ILE A 9 -37.29 12.77 23.11
C ILE A 9 -36.40 11.57 23.43
N GLU A 10 -36.96 10.61 24.15
CA GLU A 10 -36.36 9.31 24.45
C GLU A 10 -36.18 8.53 23.13
N LEU A 11 -34.93 8.45 22.65
CA LEU A 11 -34.56 7.67 21.48
C LEU A 11 -34.72 6.17 21.78
N PRO A 12 -35.37 5.37 20.90
CA PRO A 12 -35.51 3.94 21.13
C PRO A 12 -34.14 3.25 21.11
N ALA A 13 -33.91 2.40 22.10
CA ALA A 13 -32.76 1.53 22.17
C ALA A 13 -32.66 0.67 20.89
N TYR A 14 -31.60 0.89 20.10
CA TYR A 14 -31.29 0.06 18.94
C TYR A 14 -31.06 -1.38 19.39
N SER A 15 -32.05 -2.22 19.12
CA SER A 15 -32.01 -3.67 19.30
C SER A 15 -30.97 -4.24 18.35
N ALA A 16 -29.95 -4.90 18.90
CA ALA A 16 -28.95 -5.62 18.13
C ALA A 16 -29.63 -6.73 17.33
N ASN A 17 -29.65 -6.59 16.01
CA ASN A 17 -30.11 -7.66 15.13
C ASN A 17 -29.18 -8.89 15.29
N PRO A 18 -29.72 -10.10 15.53
CA PRO A 18 -28.91 -11.30 15.65
C PRO A 18 -28.31 -11.71 14.29
N ASP A 19 -27.02 -12.06 14.30
CA ASP A 19 -26.28 -12.57 13.14
C ASP A 19 -27.00 -13.75 12.45
N PRO A 20 -26.97 -13.83 11.11
CA PRO A 20 -27.49 -14.97 10.40
C PRO A 20 -26.63 -16.22 10.67
N HIS A 21 -27.31 -17.27 11.15
CA HIS A 21 -26.76 -18.58 11.49
C HIS A 21 -25.82 -19.14 10.41
N LYS A 22 -24.55 -19.30 10.78
CA LYS A 22 -23.56 -20.07 10.02
C LYS A 22 -23.75 -21.57 10.30
N PRO A 23 -23.85 -22.45 9.28
CA PRO A 23 -24.00 -23.89 9.50
C PRO A 23 -22.76 -24.47 10.19
N ALA A 24 -23.00 -25.28 11.22
CA ALA A 24 -21.97 -26.02 11.95
C ALA A 24 -21.27 -27.02 11.02
N ALA A 25 -19.97 -26.82 10.79
CA ALA A 25 -19.13 -27.81 10.14
C ALA A 25 -18.82 -28.94 11.14
N GLN A 26 -19.29 -30.15 10.82
CA GLN A 26 -18.98 -31.38 11.55
C GLN A 26 -17.47 -31.67 11.50
N GLN A 27 -16.86 -31.85 12.68
CA GLN A 27 -15.52 -32.41 12.81
C GLN A 27 -15.53 -33.90 12.47
N PRO A 28 -14.60 -34.41 11.63
CA PRO A 28 -14.39 -35.85 11.49
C PRO A 28 -13.67 -36.43 12.73
N PRO A 29 -13.93 -37.71 13.06
CA PRO A 29 -13.40 -38.36 14.26
C PRO A 29 -11.88 -38.62 14.20
N PRO A 30 -11.21 -38.68 15.35
CA PRO A 30 -9.77 -38.92 15.42
C PRO A 30 -9.39 -40.36 15.04
N SER A 31 -8.35 -40.48 14.20
CA SER A 31 -7.73 -41.73 13.78
C SER A 31 -6.86 -42.32 14.91
N PRO A 32 -6.92 -43.64 15.19
CA PRO A 32 -6.17 -44.24 16.29
C PRO A 32 -4.68 -44.47 15.97
N SER A 33 -3.83 -44.17 16.96
CA SER A 33 -2.39 -44.47 16.97
C SER A 33 -2.10 -45.98 16.93
N PRO A 34 -1.03 -46.44 16.26
CA PRO A 34 -0.60 -47.83 16.32
C PRO A 34 0.21 -48.15 17.59
N VAL A 35 -0.13 -49.29 18.18
CA VAL A 35 0.56 -49.98 19.28
C VAL A 35 1.88 -50.61 18.77
N PRO A 36 3.00 -50.57 19.51
CA PRO A 36 4.21 -51.32 19.16
C PRO A 36 4.15 -52.77 19.64
N VAL A 37 4.52 -53.71 18.75
CA VAL A 37 4.69 -55.14 19.02
C VAL A 37 6.10 -55.41 19.59
N PRO A 38 6.29 -56.31 20.58
CA PRO A 38 7.60 -56.72 21.07
C PRO A 38 8.22 -57.85 20.24
N VAL A 39 9.52 -57.78 19.98
CA VAL A 39 10.34 -58.86 19.37
C VAL A 39 11.30 -59.43 20.43
N PRO A 40 11.51 -60.75 20.53
CA PRO A 40 12.30 -61.36 21.59
C PRO A 40 13.80 -61.39 21.33
N ALA A 41 14.53 -61.59 22.44
CA ALA A 41 15.97 -61.67 22.58
C ALA A 41 16.60 -62.91 21.92
N ALA A 42 17.82 -62.74 21.43
CA ALA A 42 18.78 -63.83 21.23
C ALA A 42 20.16 -63.39 21.74
N ALA A 43 20.79 -64.27 22.49
CA ALA A 43 22.08 -64.12 23.16
C ALA A 43 23.24 -64.60 22.28
N GLY A 44 24.44 -64.09 22.57
CA GLY A 44 25.68 -64.84 22.34
C GLY A 44 26.87 -64.07 21.77
N GLU A 45 27.99 -64.16 22.50
CA GLU A 45 29.39 -64.20 22.02
C GLU A 45 30.29 -62.94 21.95
N SER A 46 31.02 -62.74 23.06
CA SER A 46 32.50 -62.74 23.23
C SER A 46 33.44 -62.13 22.17
N SER A 47 34.17 -61.08 22.59
CA SER A 47 35.65 -61.11 22.77
C SER A 47 36.38 -59.84 22.28
N ASN A 48 37.06 -59.20 23.25
CA ASN A 48 38.33 -58.45 23.19
C ASN A 48 38.55 -57.37 22.13
N ASN A 49 38.64 -56.11 22.58
CA ASN A 49 39.61 -55.05 22.16
C ASN A 49 39.29 -53.71 22.87
N PRO A 50 40.16 -52.68 22.77
CA PRO A 50 41.27 -52.24 23.64
C PRO A 50 40.83 -51.10 24.61
N PRO A 51 41.70 -50.48 25.45
CA PRO A 51 41.22 -49.63 26.56
C PRO A 51 40.44 -48.38 26.09
N PRO A 52 39.38 -47.99 26.82
CA PRO A 52 38.47 -46.95 26.37
C PRO A 52 39.17 -45.58 26.36
N PRO A 53 39.05 -44.80 25.28
CA PRO A 53 39.33 -43.37 25.35
C PRO A 53 38.38 -42.72 26.37
N PRO A 54 38.79 -41.61 27.03
CA PRO A 54 38.06 -41.03 28.15
C PRO A 54 36.57 -40.85 27.80
N SER A 55 35.70 -41.37 28.66
CA SER A 55 34.26 -41.41 28.46
C SER A 55 33.70 -40.00 28.25
N ARG A 56 33.61 -39.55 26.99
CA ARG A 56 32.84 -38.36 26.62
C ARG A 56 31.38 -38.68 26.95
N SER A 57 30.90 -38.08 28.03
CA SER A 57 29.56 -38.29 28.60
C SER A 57 28.49 -38.37 27.50
N LYS A 58 27.68 -39.44 27.47
CA LYS A 58 26.58 -39.62 26.48
C LYS A 58 25.57 -38.46 26.46
N LEU A 59 25.63 -37.55 27.44
CA LEU A 59 24.86 -36.31 27.51
C LEU A 59 24.97 -35.42 26.26
N HIS A 60 26.13 -35.36 25.59
CA HIS A 60 26.29 -34.49 24.40
C HIS A 60 25.42 -34.94 23.21
N LYS A 61 25.05 -36.23 23.13
CA LYS A 61 24.17 -36.76 22.07
C LYS A 61 22.69 -36.44 22.33
N LEU A 62 22.31 -36.22 23.59
CA LEU A 62 20.95 -35.85 24.00
C LEU A 62 20.75 -34.32 24.06
N ALA A 63 21.81 -33.55 24.24
CA ALA A 63 21.74 -32.08 24.34
C ALA A 63 21.16 -31.40 23.09
N GLY A 64 21.46 -31.92 21.89
CA GLY A 64 20.94 -31.40 20.62
C GLY A 64 19.42 -31.55 20.45
N PRO A 65 18.84 -32.76 20.55
CA PRO A 65 17.39 -32.94 20.45
C PRO A 65 16.64 -32.27 21.61
N LEU A 66 17.19 -32.25 22.83
CA LEU A 66 16.56 -31.60 23.97
C LEU A 66 16.50 -30.07 23.80
N SER A 67 17.55 -29.44 23.28
CA SER A 67 17.54 -28.00 23.01
C SER A 67 16.59 -27.62 21.87
N LEU A 68 16.43 -28.49 20.87
CA LEU A 68 15.46 -28.31 19.79
C LEU A 68 14.01 -28.41 20.30
N LEU A 69 13.73 -29.37 21.19
CA LEU A 69 12.41 -29.51 21.82
C LEU A 69 12.07 -28.35 22.75
N LEU A 70 13.03 -27.90 23.58
CA LEU A 70 12.84 -26.73 24.45
C LEU A 70 12.65 -25.45 23.61
N GLY A 71 13.45 -25.28 22.56
CA GLY A 71 13.30 -24.17 21.62
C GLY A 71 11.93 -24.18 20.94
N ALA A 72 11.48 -25.34 20.45
CA ALA A 72 10.17 -25.51 19.82
C ALA A 72 9.01 -25.29 20.79
N GLY A 73 9.13 -25.74 22.05
CA GLY A 73 8.10 -25.51 23.07
C GLY A 73 7.95 -24.04 23.41
N ILE A 74 9.07 -23.32 23.60
CA ILE A 74 9.05 -21.87 23.87
C ILE A 74 8.48 -21.11 22.67
N THR A 75 8.89 -21.43 21.44
CA THR A 75 8.34 -20.76 20.26
C THR A 75 6.86 -21.08 20.06
N ALA A 76 6.43 -22.33 20.24
CA ALA A 76 5.03 -22.71 20.07
C ALA A 76 4.11 -22.03 21.10
N SER A 77 4.50 -22.05 22.38
CA SER A 77 3.73 -21.42 23.47
C SER A 77 3.64 -19.90 23.31
N THR A 78 4.76 -19.22 23.00
CA THR A 78 4.78 -17.78 22.76
C THR A 78 3.97 -17.40 21.52
N THR A 79 4.06 -18.19 20.44
CA THR A 79 3.27 -17.97 19.21
C THR A 79 1.79 -18.14 19.49
N TYR A 80 1.38 -19.17 20.25
CA TYR A 80 -0.02 -19.37 20.59
C TYR A 80 -0.59 -18.22 21.42
N ALA A 81 0.11 -17.80 22.48
CA ALA A 81 -0.31 -16.68 23.34
C ALA A 81 -0.44 -15.38 22.53
N LEU A 82 0.49 -15.14 21.60
CA LEU A 82 0.46 -13.99 20.73
C LEU A 82 -0.73 -14.04 19.74
N VAL A 83 -0.95 -15.18 19.08
CA VAL A 83 -2.07 -15.36 18.15
C VAL A 83 -3.40 -15.17 18.89
N ALA A 84 -3.55 -15.76 20.08
CA ALA A 84 -4.76 -15.59 20.91
C ALA A 84 -4.97 -14.12 21.30
N ARG A 85 -3.90 -13.40 21.66
CA ARG A 85 -3.97 -11.96 21.94
C ARG A 85 -4.41 -11.15 20.73
N VAL A 86 -3.88 -11.43 19.54
CA VAL A 86 -4.28 -10.73 18.32
C VAL A 86 -5.73 -11.05 17.94
N GLN A 87 -6.16 -12.30 18.09
CA GLN A 87 -7.57 -12.67 17.88
C GLN A 87 -8.50 -11.92 18.85
N HIS A 88 -8.12 -11.79 20.11
CA HIS A 88 -8.85 -10.97 21.08
C HIS A 88 -8.91 -9.51 20.64
N LEU A 89 -7.78 -8.91 20.21
CA LEU A 89 -7.76 -7.53 19.70
C LEU A 89 -8.66 -7.33 18.48
N ILE A 90 -8.75 -8.32 17.59
CA ILE A 90 -9.66 -8.28 16.43
C ILE A 90 -11.12 -8.37 16.88
N ALA A 91 -11.42 -9.20 17.89
CA ALA A 91 -12.77 -9.39 18.41
C ALA A 91 -13.25 -8.16 19.20
N THR A 92 -12.36 -7.50 19.94
CA THR A 92 -12.65 -6.29 20.71
C THR A 92 -12.32 -5.01 19.96
N ALA A 93 -12.01 -5.10 18.66
CA ALA A 93 -11.76 -3.93 17.83
C ALA A 93 -13.04 -3.10 17.77
N ALA A 94 -12.97 -1.88 18.29
CA ALA A 94 -14.03 -0.90 18.21
C ALA A 94 -13.46 0.41 17.67
N VAL A 95 -14.27 1.09 16.88
CA VAL A 95 -14.02 2.47 16.45
C VAL A 95 -14.96 3.39 17.23
N ASP A 96 -14.81 4.70 17.11
CA ASP A 96 -15.68 5.67 17.80
C ASP A 96 -17.16 5.30 17.60
N SER A 97 -17.92 5.26 18.69
CA SER A 97 -19.33 4.92 18.69
C SER A 97 -20.23 6.12 18.45
N ASP A 98 -19.73 7.35 18.57
CA ASP A 98 -20.53 8.56 18.39
C ASP A 98 -20.89 8.77 16.91
N PRO A 99 -22.20 8.76 16.54
CA PRO A 99 -22.63 9.04 15.18
C PRO A 99 -22.19 10.42 14.68
N LYS A 100 -22.05 11.42 15.56
CA LYS A 100 -21.66 12.79 15.17
C LYS A 100 -20.26 12.83 14.58
N THR A 101 -19.32 12.04 15.11
CA THR A 101 -17.97 11.89 14.57
C THR A 101 -18.01 11.42 13.11
N TRP A 102 -18.82 10.40 12.83
CA TRP A 102 -18.91 9.81 11.49
C TRP A 102 -19.70 10.64 10.51
N ILE A 103 -20.72 11.38 10.96
CA ILE A 103 -21.46 12.36 10.15
C ILE A 103 -20.54 13.52 9.74
N SER A 104 -19.72 14.01 10.68
CA SER A 104 -18.71 15.03 10.38
C SER A 104 -17.65 14.51 9.41
N ALA A 105 -17.19 13.27 9.61
CA ALA A 105 -16.27 12.59 8.69
C ALA A 105 -16.89 12.38 7.29
N ALA A 106 -18.16 12.02 7.20
CA ALA A 106 -18.88 11.86 5.93
C ALA A 106 -18.92 13.17 5.15
N ARG A 107 -19.21 14.29 5.82
CA ARG A 107 -19.16 15.60 5.19
C ARG A 107 -17.76 15.89 4.65
N THR A 108 -16.76 15.81 5.52
CA THR A 108 -15.39 16.27 5.21
C THR A 108 -14.57 15.33 4.33
N GLN A 109 -14.85 14.02 4.33
CA GLN A 109 -14.07 13.00 3.61
C GLN A 109 -14.79 12.43 2.39
N VAL A 110 -16.09 12.69 2.22
CA VAL A 110 -16.88 12.16 1.10
C VAL A 110 -17.51 13.29 0.30
N TYR A 111 -18.37 14.10 0.93
CA TYR A 111 -19.12 15.13 0.21
C TYR A 111 -18.29 16.36 -0.14
N ASP A 112 -17.50 16.91 0.81
CA ASP A 112 -16.65 18.07 0.55
C ASP A 112 -15.64 17.79 -0.56
N PRO A 113 -14.91 16.66 -0.58
CA PRO A 113 -14.04 16.32 -1.70
C PRO A 113 -14.80 16.16 -3.03
N CYS A 114 -16.04 15.67 -3.01
CA CYS A 114 -16.85 15.54 -4.21
C CYS A 114 -17.33 16.91 -4.74
N TYR A 115 -17.76 17.83 -3.87
CA TYR A 115 -18.29 19.13 -4.26
C TYR A 115 -17.22 20.18 -4.48
N LEU A 116 -16.26 20.26 -3.56
CA LEU A 116 -15.23 21.29 -3.53
C LEU A 116 -13.96 20.85 -4.25
N GLY A 117 -13.82 19.56 -4.56
CA GLY A 117 -12.59 19.02 -5.12
C GLY A 117 -11.47 19.04 -4.08
N CYS A 118 -10.23 19.18 -4.52
CA CYS A 118 -9.12 19.48 -3.62
C CYS A 118 -8.99 21.00 -3.43
N ALA A 119 -8.67 21.43 -2.21
CA ALA A 119 -8.48 22.85 -1.89
C ALA A 119 -7.18 23.43 -2.47
N ASN A 120 -6.13 22.61 -2.64
CA ASN A 120 -4.81 23.04 -3.11
C ASN A 120 -4.28 22.01 -4.13
N ASP A 121 -4.54 22.20 -5.42
CA ASP A 121 -3.93 21.50 -6.56
C ASP A 121 -3.44 20.07 -6.23
N CYS A 122 -4.38 19.13 -6.11
CA CYS A 122 -4.03 17.75 -5.73
C CYS A 122 -3.16 17.07 -6.79
N ASP A 123 -2.40 16.08 -6.36
CA ASP A 123 -1.58 15.20 -7.21
C ASP A 123 -2.38 14.04 -7.83
N ASP A 124 -3.61 13.78 -7.36
CA ASP A 124 -4.51 12.76 -7.92
C ASP A 124 -5.67 13.40 -8.71
N PRO A 125 -5.71 13.28 -10.06
CA PRO A 125 -6.84 13.78 -10.86
C PRO A 125 -8.15 13.01 -10.59
N ASN A 126 -8.08 11.84 -9.96
CA ASN A 126 -9.26 11.05 -9.59
C ASN A 126 -9.78 11.37 -8.19
N TYR A 127 -9.19 12.32 -7.45
CA TYR A 127 -9.56 12.60 -6.06
C TYR A 127 -11.06 12.90 -5.89
N ALA A 128 -11.57 13.89 -6.63
CA ALA A 128 -12.98 14.25 -6.60
C ALA A 128 -13.87 13.13 -7.14
N TRP A 129 -13.41 12.42 -8.18
CA TRP A 129 -14.16 11.32 -8.81
C TRP A 129 -14.37 10.16 -7.85
N ASN A 130 -13.30 9.72 -7.20
CA ASN A 130 -13.34 8.66 -6.21
C ASN A 130 -14.25 9.04 -5.04
N ALA A 131 -14.21 10.29 -4.58
CA ALA A 131 -15.11 10.78 -3.54
C ALA A 131 -16.59 10.76 -3.99
N CYS A 132 -16.90 11.29 -5.18
CA CYS A 132 -18.26 11.28 -5.71
C CYS A 132 -18.79 9.85 -5.93
N GLN A 133 -17.96 8.93 -6.43
CA GLN A 133 -18.36 7.54 -6.65
C GLN A 133 -18.76 6.81 -5.36
N ARG A 134 -18.20 7.20 -4.20
CA ARG A 134 -18.63 6.63 -2.92
C ARG A 134 -20.07 6.98 -2.58
N THR A 135 -20.56 8.15 -3.02
CA THR A 135 -21.92 8.60 -2.75
C THR A 135 -22.98 7.91 -3.60
N VAL A 136 -22.60 7.43 -4.79
CA VAL A 136 -23.49 6.72 -5.73
C VAL A 136 -24.04 5.43 -5.12
N GLN A 137 -23.28 4.79 -4.24
CA GLN A 137 -23.65 3.52 -3.60
C GLN A 137 -24.56 3.70 -2.39
N LEU A 138 -24.80 4.94 -1.96
CA LEU A 138 -25.57 5.24 -0.77
C LEU A 138 -27.06 5.36 -1.10
N VAL A 139 -27.87 4.59 -0.39
CA VAL A 139 -29.33 4.65 -0.43
C VAL A 139 -29.80 4.97 1.00
N ALA A 140 -30.54 6.07 1.16
CA ALA A 140 -31.13 6.46 2.42
C ALA A 140 -32.65 6.61 2.28
N ASP A 141 -33.35 6.64 3.41
CA ASP A 141 -34.79 6.89 3.49
C ASP A 141 -35.07 8.32 2.96
N GLY A 142 -35.42 8.43 1.68
CA GLY A 142 -35.58 9.71 0.99
C GLY A 142 -35.03 9.75 -0.44
N GLY A 143 -34.28 8.73 -0.86
CA GLY A 143 -33.85 8.57 -2.24
C GLY A 143 -32.34 8.39 -2.40
N SER A 144 -31.84 8.77 -3.58
CA SER A 144 -30.44 8.65 -3.92
C SER A 144 -29.62 9.73 -3.24
N CYS A 145 -28.52 9.33 -2.59
CA CYS A 145 -27.55 10.21 -1.96
C CYS A 145 -26.38 10.58 -2.89
N ASP A 146 -26.56 10.42 -4.20
CA ASP A 146 -25.57 10.69 -5.24
C ASP A 146 -25.26 12.19 -5.32
N ALA A 147 -24.08 12.55 -4.85
CA ALA A 147 -23.59 13.92 -4.84
C ALA A 147 -23.54 14.54 -6.25
N ASN A 148 -23.33 13.74 -7.31
CA ASN A 148 -23.35 14.28 -8.69
C ASN A 148 -24.74 14.75 -9.12
N ARG A 149 -25.80 14.35 -8.42
CA ARG A 149 -27.18 14.79 -8.67
C ARG A 149 -27.64 15.88 -7.70
N MET A 150 -26.98 15.99 -6.55
CA MET A 150 -27.38 16.85 -5.43
C MET A 150 -26.54 18.14 -5.32
N TRP A 151 -25.51 18.29 -6.14
CA TRP A 151 -24.53 19.37 -6.02
C TRP A 151 -25.11 20.79 -6.04
N ASN A 152 -26.24 20.99 -6.70
CA ASN A 152 -26.92 22.29 -6.80
C ASN A 152 -28.14 22.43 -5.87
N TRP A 153 -28.41 21.46 -5.00
CA TRP A 153 -29.51 21.54 -4.04
C TRP A 153 -29.27 22.65 -3.01
N ALA A 154 -30.35 23.24 -2.49
CA ALA A 154 -30.26 24.22 -1.41
C ALA A 154 -29.64 23.59 -0.14
N GLU A 155 -30.07 22.38 0.21
CA GLU A 155 -29.46 21.55 1.24
C GLU A 155 -28.56 20.49 0.59
N ARG A 156 -27.28 20.83 0.37
CA ARG A 156 -26.30 19.93 -0.29
C ARG A 156 -25.89 18.73 0.55
N TYR A 157 -26.19 18.74 1.85
CA TYR A 157 -25.79 17.72 2.81
C TYR A 157 -26.98 17.25 3.65
N PRO A 158 -27.99 16.57 3.06
CA PRO A 158 -29.10 16.03 3.82
C PRO A 158 -28.59 15.10 4.93
N GLN A 159 -29.14 15.28 6.14
CA GLN A 159 -28.67 14.56 7.32
C GLN A 159 -28.78 13.04 7.18
N SER A 160 -29.79 12.53 6.48
CA SER A 160 -29.96 11.10 6.19
C SER A 160 -28.82 10.54 5.33
N CYS A 161 -28.38 11.29 4.32
CA CYS A 161 -27.26 10.90 3.47
C CYS A 161 -25.91 10.96 4.21
N LEU A 162 -25.70 11.96 5.07
CA LEU A 162 -24.51 12.02 5.92
C LEU A 162 -24.44 10.86 6.91
N ALA A 163 -25.58 10.46 7.50
CA ALA A 163 -25.64 9.31 8.39
C ALA A 163 -25.30 8.01 7.64
N ALA A 164 -25.90 7.78 6.48
CA ALA A 164 -25.62 6.60 5.65
C ALA A 164 -24.14 6.53 5.22
N ALA A 165 -23.57 7.65 4.76
CA ALA A 165 -22.14 7.74 4.46
C ALA A 165 -21.26 7.51 5.70
N GLY A 166 -21.69 8.02 6.86
CA GLY A 166 -21.02 7.85 8.15
C GLY A 166 -20.94 6.39 8.57
N ASP A 167 -22.03 5.63 8.39
CA ASP A 167 -22.06 4.19 8.68
C ASP A 167 -21.10 3.40 7.79
N VAL A 168 -21.02 3.74 6.50
CA VAL A 168 -20.04 3.15 5.58
C VAL A 168 -18.61 3.47 6.02
N LEU A 169 -18.31 4.74 6.36
CA LEU A 169 -16.98 5.13 6.86
C LEU A 169 -16.61 4.41 8.16
N ARG A 170 -17.56 4.26 9.08
CA ARG A 170 -17.38 3.55 10.33
C ARG A 170 -17.05 2.09 10.09
N ALA A 171 -17.78 1.43 9.19
CA ALA A 171 -17.54 0.05 8.80
C ALA A 171 -16.16 -0.14 8.15
N GLU A 172 -15.79 0.74 7.21
CA GLU A 172 -14.46 0.73 6.58
C GLU A 172 -13.34 0.95 7.59
N ALA A 173 -13.49 1.88 8.52
CA ALA A 173 -12.50 2.14 9.56
C ALA A 173 -12.30 0.93 10.47
N LEU A 174 -13.41 0.26 10.83
CA LEU A 174 -13.36 -0.98 11.60
C LEU A 174 -12.67 -2.10 10.81
N GLU A 175 -12.95 -2.24 9.52
CA GLU A 175 -12.30 -3.23 8.66
C GLU A 175 -10.81 -2.95 8.51
N ARG A 176 -10.40 -1.70 8.27
CA ARG A 176 -8.99 -1.29 8.19
C ARG A 176 -8.25 -1.59 9.50
N LEU A 177 -8.88 -1.33 10.64
CA LEU A 177 -8.33 -1.66 11.96
C LEU A 177 -8.11 -3.17 12.11
N LYS A 178 -9.12 -3.98 11.76
CA LYS A 178 -9.02 -5.46 11.76
C LYS A 178 -7.95 -5.96 10.78
N GLN A 179 -7.84 -5.35 9.60
CA GLN A 179 -6.84 -5.70 8.60
C GLN A 179 -5.42 -5.35 9.05
N SER A 180 -5.23 -4.22 9.74
CA SER A 180 -3.94 -3.85 10.36
C SER A 180 -3.49 -4.91 11.36
N TYR A 181 -4.39 -5.41 12.21
CA TYR A 181 -4.08 -6.52 13.13
C TYR A 181 -3.73 -7.82 12.40
N ARG A 182 -4.43 -8.15 11.30
CA ARG A 182 -4.08 -9.31 10.45
C ARG A 182 -2.70 -9.16 9.80
N ASN A 183 -2.35 -7.96 9.35
CA ASN A 183 -1.03 -7.67 8.78
C ASN A 183 0.07 -7.80 9.85
N GLN A 184 -0.17 -7.30 11.06
CA GLN A 184 0.75 -7.50 12.19
C GLN A 184 0.94 -8.99 12.51
N LEU A 185 -0.15 -9.77 12.54
CA LEU A 185 -0.08 -11.21 12.72
C LEU A 185 0.78 -11.88 11.64
N ALA A 186 0.56 -11.52 10.37
CA ALA A 186 1.31 -12.07 9.25
C ALA A 186 2.81 -11.75 9.36
N ILE A 187 3.17 -10.51 9.73
CA ILE A 187 4.57 -10.11 9.97
C ILE A 187 5.18 -10.96 11.08
N ILE A 188 4.47 -11.20 12.19
CA ILE A 188 5.03 -11.98 13.30
C ILE A 188 5.18 -13.47 12.94
N ILE A 189 4.25 -14.05 12.19
CA ILE A 189 4.40 -15.42 11.68
C ILE A 189 5.63 -15.50 10.75
N LEU A 190 5.81 -14.51 9.86
CA LEU A 190 6.96 -14.46 8.96
C LEU A 190 8.29 -14.30 9.72
N THR A 191 8.35 -13.52 10.80
CA THR A 191 9.58 -13.39 11.60
C THR A 191 9.91 -14.68 12.34
N ILE A 192 8.91 -15.41 12.86
CA ILE A 192 9.13 -16.73 13.48
C ILE A 192 9.67 -17.73 12.46
N LEU A 193 9.05 -17.83 11.28
CA LEU A 193 9.52 -18.70 10.20
C LEU A 193 10.92 -18.30 9.73
N GLY A 194 11.18 -17.01 9.57
CA GLY A 194 12.50 -16.47 9.24
C GLY A 194 13.55 -16.80 10.29
N GLY A 195 13.19 -16.74 11.57
CA GLY A 195 14.04 -17.13 12.69
C GLY A 195 14.40 -18.63 12.68
N LEU A 196 13.44 -19.50 12.36
CA LEU A 196 13.66 -20.95 12.22
C LEU A 196 14.61 -21.26 11.05
N VAL A 197 14.37 -20.65 9.89
CA VAL A 197 15.23 -20.82 8.70
C VAL A 197 16.63 -20.27 8.96
N GLY A 198 16.73 -19.06 9.52
CA GLY A 198 18.00 -18.43 9.89
C GLY A 198 18.78 -19.26 10.92
N GLY A 199 18.10 -19.76 11.96
CA GLY A 199 18.68 -20.65 12.96
C GLY A 199 19.21 -21.96 12.35
N SER A 200 18.45 -22.56 11.42
CA SER A 200 18.90 -23.75 10.70
C SER A 200 20.15 -23.48 9.84
N ILE A 201 20.22 -22.33 9.17
CA ILE A 201 21.39 -21.93 8.37
C ILE A 201 22.61 -21.76 9.27
N VAL A 202 22.48 -21.03 10.39
CA VAL A 202 23.58 -20.82 11.35
C VAL A 202 24.03 -22.15 11.94
N TYR A 203 23.11 -23.03 12.32
CA TYR A 203 23.42 -24.38 12.80
C TYR A 203 24.24 -25.18 11.77
N CYS A 204 23.82 -25.20 10.51
CA CYS A 204 24.54 -25.87 9.42
C CYS A 204 25.95 -25.30 9.21
N LEU A 205 26.12 -23.97 9.31
CA LEU A 205 27.42 -23.30 9.19
C LEU A 205 28.36 -23.65 10.35
N VAL A 206 27.86 -23.57 11.60
CA VAL A 206 28.63 -23.91 12.81
C VAL A 206 29.04 -25.38 12.78
N ARG A 207 28.12 -26.27 12.41
CA ARG A 207 28.41 -27.70 12.25
C ARG A 207 29.49 -27.95 11.21
N SER A 208 29.38 -27.35 10.03
CA SER A 208 30.37 -27.48 8.95
C SER A 208 31.74 -26.96 9.37
N TRP A 209 31.79 -25.91 10.17
CA TRP A 209 33.04 -25.35 10.71
C TRP A 209 33.67 -26.26 11.77
N ALA A 210 32.87 -26.80 12.69
CA ALA A 210 33.33 -27.77 13.69
C ALA A 210 33.92 -29.02 13.03
N GLU A 211 33.22 -29.60 12.04
CA GLU A 211 33.72 -30.75 11.29
C GLU A 211 35.03 -30.45 10.55
N LYS A 212 35.19 -29.23 10.00
CA LYS A 212 36.46 -28.80 9.37
C LYS A 212 37.59 -28.68 10.39
N ARG A 213 37.32 -28.15 11.59
CA ARG A 213 38.33 -28.06 12.66
C ARG A 213 38.76 -29.43 13.16
N ASP A 214 37.82 -30.35 13.36
CA ASP A 214 38.14 -31.71 13.78
C ASP A 214 39.00 -32.42 12.73
N LYS A 215 38.64 -32.31 11.44
CA LYS A 215 39.46 -32.83 10.34
C LYS A 215 40.85 -32.19 10.30
N ALA A 216 40.95 -30.88 10.48
CA ALA A 216 42.24 -30.18 10.51
C ALA A 216 43.11 -30.61 11.71
N ALA A 217 42.51 -30.82 12.89
CA ALA A 217 43.21 -31.28 14.09
C ALA A 217 43.71 -32.74 13.94
N VAL A 218 42.91 -33.61 13.33
CA VAL A 218 43.33 -34.98 13.00
C VAL A 218 44.48 -34.96 11.99
N LEU A 219 44.36 -34.18 10.92
CA LEU A 219 45.42 -34.03 9.91
C LEU A 219 46.72 -33.42 10.47
N ALA A 220 46.62 -32.50 11.45
CA ALA A 220 47.78 -31.93 12.13
C ALA A 220 48.51 -32.97 13.00
N ARG A 221 47.80 -33.94 13.58
CA ARG A 221 48.43 -35.05 14.34
C ARG A 221 49.05 -36.11 13.45
N SER A 222 48.55 -36.29 12.22
CA SER A 222 49.01 -37.32 11.29
C SER A 222 50.03 -36.84 10.26
N ARG A 223 50.47 -35.57 10.30
CA ARG A 223 51.44 -35.03 9.34
C ARG A 223 52.84 -34.83 9.96
N PRO A 224 53.90 -35.47 9.40
CA PRO A 224 55.28 -35.00 9.58
C PRO A 224 55.48 -33.60 8.94
N PRO A 225 56.56 -32.86 9.28
CA PRO A 225 56.72 -31.44 8.95
C PRO A 225 56.61 -31.13 7.44
N PRO A 226 56.08 -29.95 7.06
CA PRO A 226 55.52 -29.76 5.73
C PRO A 226 56.57 -29.46 4.65
N TYR A 227 56.53 -30.22 3.54
CA TYR A 227 57.00 -29.74 2.23
C TYR A 227 55.89 -28.89 1.58
N ARG A 228 56.28 -27.69 1.15
CA ARG A 228 55.41 -26.60 0.70
C ARG A 228 55.03 -26.77 -0.77
N SER A 229 53.82 -27.24 -1.07
CA SER A 229 53.26 -27.20 -2.44
C SER A 229 51.97 -26.38 -2.49
N LYS A 230 52.01 -25.33 -3.33
CA LYS A 230 50.88 -24.44 -3.66
C LYS A 230 49.82 -25.22 -4.44
N ALA A 231 48.54 -25.06 -4.09
CA ALA A 231 47.42 -25.51 -4.93
C ALA A 231 46.49 -24.31 -5.24
N PRO A 232 45.99 -24.18 -6.48
CA PRO A 232 45.26 -23.00 -6.94
C PRO A 232 43.74 -23.12 -6.71
N GLY A 233 43.09 -21.96 -6.61
CA GLY A 233 41.67 -21.81 -6.31
C GLY A 233 40.74 -22.12 -7.47
N ALA A 234 39.53 -22.56 -7.12
CA ALA A 234 38.40 -22.65 -8.04
C ALA A 234 37.09 -22.36 -7.30
N GLY A 235 36.18 -21.62 -7.94
CA GLY A 235 34.74 -21.75 -7.66
C GLY A 235 34.00 -20.55 -7.07
N ARG A 236 34.07 -19.35 -7.68
CA ARG A 236 33.08 -18.26 -7.46
C ARG A 236 32.78 -17.52 -8.77
N ARG A 237 32.03 -18.13 -9.70
CA ARG A 237 31.68 -17.47 -10.98
C ARG A 237 30.26 -17.72 -11.53
N ARG A 238 29.31 -18.24 -10.72
CA ARG A 238 27.95 -18.58 -11.23
C ARG A 238 26.78 -17.69 -10.80
N ILE A 239 26.98 -16.65 -9.99
CA ILE A 239 25.86 -15.83 -9.47
C ILE A 239 25.56 -14.58 -10.31
N LYS A 240 26.46 -14.14 -11.20
CA LYS A 240 26.33 -12.85 -11.90
C LYS A 240 25.41 -12.83 -13.14
N LEU A 241 24.93 -13.97 -13.62
CA LEU A 241 24.21 -14.09 -14.90
C LEU A 241 22.67 -13.99 -14.79
N MET A 242 22.11 -14.12 -13.59
CA MET A 242 20.65 -14.06 -13.38
C MET A 242 20.08 -12.64 -13.20
N VAL A 243 20.92 -11.63 -12.89
CA VAL A 243 20.45 -10.26 -12.59
C VAL A 243 20.22 -9.43 -13.87
N ALA A 244 20.96 -9.69 -14.95
CA ALA A 244 20.87 -8.92 -16.19
C ALA A 244 19.59 -9.22 -17.01
N ALA A 245 19.02 -10.43 -16.89
CA ALA A 245 17.83 -10.83 -17.64
C ALA A 245 16.53 -10.20 -17.10
N PHE A 246 16.50 -9.75 -15.84
CA PHE A 246 15.31 -9.14 -15.22
C PHE A 246 15.08 -7.69 -15.66
N VAL A 247 16.10 -6.97 -16.14
CA VAL A 247 15.98 -5.54 -16.49
C VAL A 247 15.41 -5.34 -17.90
N GLY A 248 15.61 -6.27 -18.83
CA GLY A 248 15.13 -6.15 -20.22
C GLY A 248 13.64 -6.41 -20.44
N LEU A 249 12.95 -7.08 -19.51
CA LEU A 249 11.54 -7.50 -19.66
C LEU A 249 10.52 -6.43 -19.19
N PHE A 250 10.95 -5.35 -18.54
CA PHE A 250 10.07 -4.29 -18.04
C PHE A 250 10.12 -2.98 -18.84
N GLY A 251 10.76 -2.97 -20.01
CA GLY A 251 10.78 -1.81 -20.94
C GLY A 251 9.44 -1.55 -21.62
N ARG A 252 8.33 -1.47 -20.87
CA ARG A 252 7.09 -0.89 -21.37
C ARG A 252 7.35 0.58 -21.64
N ARG A 253 6.89 1.09 -22.79
CA ARG A 253 6.82 2.54 -23.05
C ARG A 253 6.16 3.17 -21.81
N ALA A 254 6.86 4.11 -21.18
CA ALA A 254 6.34 4.81 -20.02
C ALA A 254 4.97 5.39 -20.43
N ALA A 255 3.89 4.86 -19.84
CA ALA A 255 2.59 5.48 -20.01
C ALA A 255 2.70 6.85 -19.37
N ALA A 256 2.33 7.88 -20.12
CA ALA A 256 2.33 9.22 -19.57
C ALA A 256 1.37 9.26 -18.35
N TYR A 257 1.75 10.00 -17.32
CA TYR A 257 1.05 10.07 -16.04
C TYR A 257 0.81 11.53 -15.66
N ALA A 258 -0.25 11.78 -14.91
CA ALA A 258 -0.55 13.10 -14.37
C ALA A 258 0.53 13.48 -13.34
N CYS A 259 1.13 14.66 -13.50
CA CYS A 259 2.15 15.19 -12.60
C CYS A 259 1.85 16.66 -12.30
N VAL A 260 2.31 17.14 -11.14
CA VAL A 260 2.14 18.52 -10.69
C VAL A 260 3.49 19.21 -10.51
N GLY A 261 3.53 20.53 -10.64
CA GLY A 261 4.73 21.35 -10.39
C GLY A 261 5.83 21.29 -11.46
N HIS A 262 5.62 20.55 -12.55
CA HIS A 262 6.57 20.48 -13.67
C HIS A 262 6.49 21.70 -14.60
N ASP A 263 5.26 22.16 -14.85
CA ASP A 263 4.95 23.38 -15.61
C ASP A 263 4.14 24.33 -14.74
N GLN A 264 4.04 25.60 -15.15
CA GLN A 264 3.22 26.58 -14.44
C GLN A 264 1.73 26.25 -14.60
N ALA A 265 0.98 26.35 -13.51
CA ALA A 265 -0.48 26.31 -13.56
C ALA A 265 -1.00 27.43 -14.48
N ALA A 266 -2.15 27.19 -15.09
CA ALA A 266 -2.75 28.09 -16.07
C ALA A 266 -4.20 28.36 -15.72
N ASP A 267 -4.61 29.61 -15.91
CA ASP A 267 -5.97 30.07 -15.69
C ASP A 267 -6.54 30.66 -16.98
N GLN A 268 -7.79 30.34 -17.28
CA GLN A 268 -8.58 31.05 -18.27
C GLN A 268 -9.89 31.52 -17.66
N PHE A 269 -10.04 32.83 -17.55
CA PHE A 269 -11.26 33.43 -17.03
C PHE A 269 -12.33 33.52 -18.10
N PHE A 270 -13.59 33.52 -17.66
CA PHE A 270 -14.75 33.65 -18.51
C PHE A 270 -15.89 34.37 -17.79
N VAL A 271 -16.78 34.99 -18.56
CA VAL A 271 -17.99 35.64 -18.05
C VAL A 271 -19.18 35.36 -18.96
N SER A 272 -20.36 35.30 -18.37
CA SER A 272 -21.62 35.15 -19.11
C SER A 272 -21.89 36.38 -20.00
N PRO A 273 -22.77 36.27 -21.02
CA PRO A 273 -23.13 37.40 -21.87
C PRO A 273 -23.60 38.62 -21.05
N ASN A 274 -24.46 38.37 -20.06
CA ASN A 274 -25.01 39.41 -19.16
C ASN A 274 -24.03 39.86 -18.07
N GLY A 275 -22.88 39.19 -17.93
CA GLY A 275 -21.85 39.52 -16.93
C GLY A 275 -22.21 39.15 -15.49
N THR A 276 -23.29 38.39 -15.27
CA THR A 276 -23.74 37.98 -13.93
C THR A 276 -22.89 36.82 -13.39
N VAL A 277 -22.73 35.77 -14.19
CA VAL A 277 -21.85 34.64 -13.88
C VAL A 277 -20.45 34.92 -14.40
N ALA A 278 -19.46 34.80 -13.51
CA ALA A 278 -18.04 34.89 -13.80
C ALA A 278 -17.35 33.63 -13.26
N GLY A 279 -16.31 33.17 -13.95
CA GLY A 279 -15.63 31.95 -13.57
C GLY A 279 -14.20 31.83 -14.11
N VAL A 280 -13.55 30.74 -13.73
CA VAL A 280 -12.19 30.38 -14.14
C VAL A 280 -12.13 28.90 -14.48
N VAL A 281 -11.41 28.57 -15.54
CA VAL A 281 -10.90 27.23 -15.82
C VAL A 281 -9.46 27.21 -15.33
N HIS A 282 -9.19 26.44 -14.29
CA HIS A 282 -7.88 26.31 -13.67
C HIS A 282 -7.29 24.94 -13.97
N GLY A 283 -6.08 24.89 -14.53
CA GLY A 283 -5.34 23.64 -14.78
C GLY A 283 -3.96 23.67 -14.15
N TRP A 284 -3.58 22.61 -13.45
CA TRP A 284 -2.31 22.49 -12.73
C TRP A 284 -1.55 21.19 -13.03
N PHE A 285 -2.16 20.27 -13.78
CA PHE A 285 -1.54 19.02 -14.17
C PHE A 285 -0.83 19.11 -15.52
N SER A 286 0.31 18.45 -15.59
CA SER A 286 1.03 18.13 -16.82
C SER A 286 0.89 16.63 -17.13
N ASN A 287 0.96 16.28 -18.41
CA ASN A 287 1.09 14.90 -18.87
C ASN A 287 2.58 14.54 -18.94
N CYS A 288 3.13 14.05 -17.84
CA CYS A 288 4.53 13.70 -17.72
C CYS A 288 4.83 12.30 -18.25
N TYR A 289 6.06 12.09 -18.69
CA TYR A 289 6.63 10.76 -18.90
C TYR A 289 8.10 10.75 -18.50
N ASP A 290 8.54 9.59 -18.05
CA ASP A 290 9.90 9.38 -17.59
C ASP A 290 10.73 8.72 -18.68
N THR A 291 11.83 9.36 -19.04
CA THR A 291 12.84 8.79 -19.94
C THR A 291 14.08 8.45 -19.14
N THR A 292 14.41 7.16 -19.05
CA THR A 292 15.64 6.70 -18.40
C THR A 292 16.79 6.65 -19.41
N PHE A 293 17.84 7.43 -19.15
CA PHE A 293 19.08 7.41 -19.90
C PHE A 293 20.12 6.60 -19.11
N CYS A 294 20.67 5.57 -19.75
CA CYS A 294 21.72 4.76 -19.17
C CYS A 294 23.00 4.89 -20.00
N TYR A 295 24.13 5.13 -19.33
CA TYR A 295 25.46 5.07 -19.92
C TYR A 295 26.41 4.30 -19.01
N ASN A 296 27.45 3.72 -19.59
CA ASN A 296 28.45 2.97 -18.82
C ASN A 296 29.51 3.93 -18.28
N MET A 297 29.63 4.01 -16.96
CA MET A 297 30.80 4.62 -16.32
C MET A 297 31.88 3.56 -16.16
N CYS A 298 32.93 3.64 -16.99
CA CYS A 298 34.06 2.73 -16.97
C CYS A 298 35.24 3.32 -16.19
N SER A 299 35.82 2.52 -15.29
CA SER A 299 37.06 2.86 -14.62
C SER A 299 38.14 1.84 -14.97
N THR A 300 39.31 2.36 -15.37
CA THR A 300 40.48 1.52 -15.68
C THR A 300 41.41 1.52 -14.49
N SER A 301 41.65 0.34 -13.94
CA SER A 301 42.62 0.14 -12.87
C SER A 301 43.81 -0.67 -13.39
N CYS A 302 44.99 -0.08 -13.34
CA CYS A 302 46.23 -0.72 -13.75
C CYS A 302 47.02 -1.20 -12.54
N ARG A 303 47.61 -2.39 -12.65
CA ARG A 303 48.53 -2.95 -11.66
C ARG A 303 49.79 -3.43 -12.35
N ASP A 304 50.92 -3.01 -11.83
CA ASP A 304 52.21 -3.52 -12.30
C ASP A 304 52.36 -4.97 -11.87
N THR A 305 52.60 -5.83 -12.85
CA THR A 305 52.98 -7.21 -12.60
C THR A 305 54.50 -7.24 -12.45
N GLY A 306 55.00 -7.87 -11.37
CA GLY A 306 56.42 -7.85 -10.98
C GLY A 306 57.43 -8.43 -11.97
N GLY A 307 57.02 -8.75 -13.20
CA GLY A 307 57.87 -9.12 -14.33
C GLY A 307 58.10 -8.00 -15.36
N GLY A 308 57.75 -6.74 -15.04
CA GLY A 308 57.97 -5.59 -15.94
C GLY A 308 56.83 -5.30 -16.92
N GLY A 309 55.64 -5.87 -16.70
CA GLY A 309 54.43 -5.58 -17.49
C GLY A 309 53.34 -4.92 -16.65
N THR A 310 52.63 -3.93 -17.19
CA THR A 310 51.46 -3.33 -16.55
C THR A 310 50.18 -4.03 -17.04
N SER A 311 49.39 -4.58 -16.12
CA SER A 311 48.09 -5.18 -16.44
C SER A 311 46.98 -4.20 -16.05
N CYS A 312 46.24 -3.71 -17.03
CA CYS A 312 45.06 -2.88 -16.80
C CYS A 312 43.78 -3.72 -16.86
N SER A 313 42.84 -3.43 -15.98
CA SER A 313 41.49 -3.98 -15.98
C SER A 313 40.48 -2.85 -16.00
N GLU A 314 39.59 -2.87 -16.98
CA GLU A 314 38.48 -1.94 -17.09
C GLU A 314 37.24 -2.54 -16.43
N SER A 315 36.59 -1.76 -15.58
CA SER A 315 35.35 -2.12 -14.92
C SER A 315 34.29 -1.07 -15.23
N CYS A 316 33.30 -1.45 -16.02
CA CYS A 316 32.16 -0.60 -16.34
C CYS A 316 30.99 -0.88 -15.40
N THR A 317 30.39 0.19 -14.87
CA THR A 317 29.14 0.13 -14.11
C THR A 317 28.10 0.95 -14.85
N PRO A 318 26.89 0.40 -15.13
CA PRO A 318 25.83 1.18 -15.72
C PRO A 318 25.39 2.26 -14.74
N TYR A 319 25.44 3.50 -15.17
CA TYR A 319 24.83 4.63 -14.49
C TYR A 319 23.58 5.02 -15.27
N CYS A 320 22.43 4.93 -14.61
CA CYS A 320 21.15 5.31 -15.19
C CYS A 320 20.58 6.50 -14.41
N TYR A 321 20.04 7.47 -15.12
CA TYR A 321 19.27 8.57 -14.55
C TYR A 321 17.97 8.73 -15.32
N THR A 322 16.93 9.15 -14.63
CA THR A 322 15.61 9.39 -15.23
C THR A 322 15.39 10.88 -15.35
N VAL A 323 14.95 11.32 -16.53
CA VAL A 323 14.50 12.69 -16.79
C VAL A 323 13.01 12.63 -17.05
N THR A 324 12.25 13.44 -16.32
CA THR A 324 10.82 13.63 -16.55
C THR A 324 10.62 14.75 -17.56
N SER A 325 9.80 14.50 -18.58
CA SER A 325 9.45 15.45 -19.64
C SER A 325 7.93 15.57 -19.73
N THR A 326 7.44 16.71 -20.21
CA THR A 326 6.00 16.96 -20.37
C THR A 326 5.61 16.84 -21.84
N ASP A 327 4.60 16.00 -22.13
CA ASP A 327 3.96 15.93 -23.46
C ASP A 327 2.89 17.01 -23.62
N LYS A 328 2.15 17.30 -22.54
CA LYS A 328 1.06 18.27 -22.52
C LYS A 328 1.09 19.10 -21.24
N ALA A 329 1.22 20.41 -21.37
CA ALA A 329 1.29 21.37 -20.26
C ALA A 329 -0.13 21.81 -19.80
N PRO A 330 -0.27 22.39 -18.60
CA PRO A 330 -1.57 22.72 -18.01
C PRO A 330 -2.41 23.67 -18.88
N TRP A 331 -1.77 24.68 -19.50
CA TRP A 331 -2.45 25.63 -20.39
C TRP A 331 -3.12 24.96 -21.60
N GLN A 332 -2.62 23.81 -22.07
CA GLN A 332 -3.22 23.08 -23.18
C GLN A 332 -4.51 22.39 -22.74
N PHE A 333 -4.56 21.85 -21.52
CA PHE A 333 -5.79 21.30 -20.94
C PHE A 333 -6.84 22.40 -20.71
N VAL A 334 -6.41 23.55 -20.21
CA VAL A 334 -7.26 24.74 -20.04
C VAL A 334 -7.82 25.21 -21.38
N ALA A 335 -7.00 25.29 -22.43
CA ALA A 335 -7.43 25.69 -23.76
C ALA A 335 -8.49 24.76 -24.37
N ASP A 336 -8.34 23.44 -24.19
CA ASP A 336 -9.31 22.45 -24.66
C ASP A 336 -10.68 22.63 -23.99
N VAL A 337 -10.71 22.89 -22.69
CA VAL A 337 -11.95 23.11 -21.94
C VAL A 337 -12.53 24.50 -22.20
N ALA A 338 -11.70 25.52 -22.41
CA ALA A 338 -12.14 26.87 -22.73
C ALA A 338 -12.99 26.92 -24.03
N GLY A 339 -12.70 26.06 -25.02
CA GLY A 339 -13.54 25.90 -26.21
C GLY A 339 -14.97 25.40 -25.89
N ARG A 340 -15.10 24.51 -24.90
CA ARG A 340 -16.39 23.98 -24.43
C ARG A 340 -17.16 25.02 -23.60
N VAL A 341 -16.44 25.79 -22.77
CA VAL A 341 -17.00 26.94 -22.04
C VAL A 341 -17.63 27.95 -22.99
N LYS A 342 -16.98 28.26 -24.13
CA LYS A 342 -17.58 29.10 -25.18
C LYS A 342 -18.86 28.50 -25.77
N THR A 343 -18.91 27.19 -25.93
CA THR A 343 -20.11 26.49 -26.44
C THR A 343 -21.29 26.63 -25.48
N CYS A 344 -21.04 26.77 -24.18
CA CYS A 344 -22.06 27.12 -23.18
C CYS A 344 -22.47 28.61 -23.18
N GLY A 345 -22.02 29.40 -24.16
CA GLY A 345 -22.40 30.82 -24.32
C GLY A 345 -21.55 31.81 -23.52
N PHE A 346 -20.50 31.38 -22.84
CA PHE A 346 -19.60 32.28 -22.10
C PHE A 346 -18.56 32.92 -23.03
N ARG A 347 -18.17 34.15 -22.72
CA ARG A 347 -17.04 34.85 -23.36
C ARG A 347 -15.79 34.69 -22.50
N LEU A 348 -14.67 34.33 -23.13
CA LEU A 348 -13.37 34.30 -22.44
C LEU A 348 -12.87 35.73 -22.23
N VAL A 349 -12.27 35.98 -21.07
CA VAL A 349 -11.69 37.28 -20.68
C VAL A 349 -10.34 37.06 -20.00
N ASP A 350 -9.52 38.11 -19.95
CA ASP A 350 -8.18 38.01 -19.34
C ASP A 350 -8.22 37.99 -17.81
N LYS A 351 -9.26 38.59 -17.21
CA LYS A 351 -9.45 38.65 -15.75
C LYS A 351 -10.91 38.92 -15.38
N VAL A 352 -11.28 38.57 -14.15
CA VAL A 352 -12.57 38.90 -13.53
C VAL A 352 -12.34 39.62 -12.21
N GLU A 353 -13.20 40.58 -11.89
CA GLU A 353 -13.12 41.36 -10.64
C GLU A 353 -13.87 40.71 -9.48
N VAL A 354 -14.81 39.82 -9.80
CA VAL A 354 -15.64 39.12 -8.81
C VAL A 354 -14.92 37.84 -8.35
N PRO A 355 -14.91 37.54 -7.04
CA PRO A 355 -14.29 36.33 -6.53
C PRO A 355 -15.00 35.07 -7.07
N VAL A 356 -14.21 34.11 -7.51
CA VAL A 356 -14.65 32.83 -8.05
C VAL A 356 -14.41 31.76 -6.99
N THR A 357 -15.43 31.45 -6.19
CA THR A 357 -15.27 30.63 -4.98
C THR A 357 -15.95 29.27 -5.06
N VAL A 358 -16.80 29.04 -6.06
CA VAL A 358 -17.64 27.85 -6.13
C VAL A 358 -17.20 26.96 -7.29
N ARG A 359 -16.57 25.83 -6.99
CA ARG A 359 -16.27 24.80 -7.99
C ARG A 359 -17.56 24.27 -8.61
N VAL A 360 -17.61 24.14 -9.93
CA VAL A 360 -18.67 23.41 -10.63
C VAL A 360 -18.47 21.92 -10.39
N ALA A 361 -19.31 21.34 -9.53
CA ALA A 361 -19.13 19.98 -9.04
C ALA A 361 -19.49 18.91 -10.08
N ASN A 362 -18.61 18.67 -11.04
CA ASN A 362 -18.60 17.45 -11.87
C ASN A 362 -17.20 16.86 -11.89
N ALA A 363 -17.01 15.76 -11.17
CA ALA A 363 -15.72 15.11 -11.02
C ALA A 363 -15.14 14.50 -12.31
N ASN A 364 -15.96 14.33 -13.36
CA ASN A 364 -15.45 13.93 -14.67
C ASN A 364 -14.63 15.05 -15.34
N ILE A 365 -14.83 16.32 -14.95
CA ILE A 365 -14.05 17.42 -15.50
C ILE A 365 -12.59 17.27 -15.09
N GLU A 366 -12.31 17.11 -13.79
CA GLU A 366 -10.95 16.91 -13.28
C GLU A 366 -10.37 15.59 -13.77
N LYS A 367 -11.16 14.52 -13.81
CA LYS A 367 -10.67 13.19 -14.23
C LYS A 367 -10.25 13.14 -15.70
N ASN A 368 -11.07 13.70 -16.60
CA ASN A 368 -10.89 13.55 -18.05
C ASN A 368 -10.08 14.69 -18.67
N TYR A 369 -10.17 15.89 -18.10
CA TYR A 369 -9.53 17.09 -18.65
C TYR A 369 -8.45 17.67 -17.73
N TRP A 370 -8.30 17.18 -16.50
CA TRP A 370 -7.29 17.64 -15.54
C TRP A 370 -7.34 19.14 -15.26
N VAL A 371 -8.55 19.69 -15.25
CA VAL A 371 -8.85 21.07 -14.88
C VAL A 371 -9.99 21.12 -13.88
N THR A 372 -10.08 22.22 -13.15
CA THR A 372 -11.23 22.59 -12.33
C THR A 372 -11.94 23.76 -13.00
N ILE A 373 -13.27 23.72 -13.05
CA ILE A 373 -14.08 24.89 -13.40
C ILE A 373 -14.67 25.44 -12.11
N ALA A 374 -14.51 26.74 -11.87
CA ALA A 374 -15.15 27.43 -10.77
C ALA A 374 -15.93 28.65 -11.26
N VAL A 375 -16.98 29.01 -10.53
CA VAL A 375 -17.87 30.15 -10.77
C VAL A 375 -18.07 30.96 -9.49
N ASN A 376 -18.53 32.20 -9.61
CA ASN A 376 -18.86 33.06 -8.47
C ASN A 376 -20.12 32.61 -7.70
N GLY A 377 -21.00 31.83 -8.34
CA GLY A 377 -22.20 31.26 -7.72
C GLY A 377 -22.98 30.40 -8.70
N TYR A 378 -23.91 29.59 -8.19
CA TYR A 378 -24.78 28.74 -9.03
C TYR A 378 -26.09 29.42 -9.41
N ASN A 379 -26.60 30.28 -8.53
CA ASN A 379 -27.92 30.87 -8.52
C ASN A 379 -27.79 32.41 -8.50
N VAL A 380 -27.07 32.95 -9.50
CA VAL A 380 -26.70 34.37 -9.55
C VAL A 380 -27.82 35.19 -10.18
N THR A 381 -28.51 34.66 -11.19
CA THR A 381 -29.62 35.37 -11.84
C THR A 381 -30.94 35.22 -11.06
N ARG A 382 -31.19 34.03 -10.50
CA ARG A 382 -32.37 33.72 -9.68
C ARG A 382 -31.91 32.96 -8.45
N GLY A 383 -32.40 33.32 -7.26
CA GLY A 383 -31.89 32.75 -6.00
C GLY A 383 -32.30 31.28 -5.76
N ASP A 384 -33.33 30.80 -6.45
CA ASP A 384 -33.93 29.47 -6.30
C ASP A 384 -33.56 28.48 -7.41
N GLU A 385 -32.94 28.95 -8.49
CA GLU A 385 -32.65 28.15 -9.68
C GLU A 385 -31.18 28.25 -10.08
N THR A 386 -30.60 27.14 -10.52
CA THR A 386 -29.24 27.14 -11.08
C THR A 386 -29.26 27.79 -12.47
N ASP A 387 -28.36 28.74 -12.71
CA ASP A 387 -28.20 29.36 -14.02
C ASP A 387 -27.95 28.30 -15.12
N GLU A 388 -28.67 28.38 -16.24
CA GLU A 388 -28.56 27.41 -17.35
C GLU A 388 -27.13 27.28 -17.88
N GLY A 389 -26.39 28.40 -17.90
CA GLY A 389 -24.97 28.40 -18.26
C GLY A 389 -24.14 27.53 -17.32
N VAL A 390 -24.41 27.57 -16.02
CA VAL A 390 -23.71 26.74 -15.02
C VAL A 390 -24.08 25.25 -15.16
N LEU A 391 -25.35 24.95 -15.48
CA LEU A 391 -25.77 23.58 -15.81
C LEU A 391 -25.03 23.05 -17.06
N CYS A 392 -24.86 23.88 -18.08
CA CYS A 392 -24.05 23.51 -19.26
C CYS A 392 -22.58 23.26 -18.91
N LEU A 393 -21.97 24.10 -18.05
CA LEU A 393 -20.61 23.88 -17.56
C LEU A 393 -20.49 22.54 -16.83
N HIS A 394 -21.47 22.20 -15.99
CA HIS A 394 -21.51 20.91 -15.31
C HIS A 394 -21.54 19.75 -16.31
N GLN A 395 -22.22 19.86 -17.45
CA GLN A 395 -22.29 18.80 -18.47
C GLN A 395 -21.00 18.58 -19.27
N ILE A 396 -19.99 19.46 -19.17
CA ILE A 396 -18.71 19.30 -19.88
C ILE A 396 -18.02 17.97 -19.51
N GLY A 397 -18.21 17.49 -18.27
CA GLY A 397 -17.66 16.24 -17.78
C GLY A 397 -18.24 14.98 -18.44
N GLY A 398 -19.41 15.06 -19.10
CA GLY A 398 -20.14 13.91 -19.62
C GLY A 398 -21.29 13.51 -18.71
#